data_AF-A0A5B0RP81-F1
#
_entry.id   AF-A0A5B0RP81-F1
#
_cell.length_a   1.000
_cell.length_b   1.000
_cell.length_c   1.000
_cell.angle_alpha   90.00
_cell.angle_beta   90.00
_cell.angle_gamma   90.00
#
_symmetry.space_group_name_H-M   'P 1'
#
loop_
_entity.id
_entity.type
_entity.pdbx_description
1 polymer ?
#
loop_
_entity_poly.entity_id
_entity_poly.type
_entity_poly.pdbx_seq_one_letter_code
_entity_poly.pdbx_strand_id
1 'polypeptide(L)'
;MLHPSQDSSASNLWKLINEELLRLHRGQGMDLYWRDSLTCPTEEEYIQMVKNKTGGLFRIAIKLMMAMSPLQQIPDYVPLVDLIGIIFQIRDDLLNLSSDYTVNKGFCEDLTEGKFSFPIVHAIRADPSNHQLLNVLRQRPTDDGIKSYAVSYMKEKTKSFAYTRLVLGILEAQADKEVARLGDNPALRSIFSMMHVAPSPPQSTAPSSA
;
A
#
# COMPACT_ATOMS: atom_id res chain seq x y z
N MET A 1 -50.39 -12.35 -8.26
CA MET A 1 -49.77 -11.20 -7.57
C MET A 1 -48.26 -11.40 -7.62
N LEU A 2 -47.60 -10.70 -8.54
CA LEU A 2 -46.14 -10.67 -8.63
C LEU A 2 -45.63 -9.68 -7.60
N HIS A 3 -44.78 -10.13 -6.68
CA HIS A 3 -44.10 -9.29 -5.69
C HIS A 3 -43.08 -8.39 -6.39
N PRO A 4 -43.26 -7.05 -6.44
CA PRO A 4 -42.27 -6.14 -6.96
C PRO A 4 -41.51 -5.53 -5.78
N SER A 5 -40.48 -6.22 -5.26
CA SER A 5 -39.62 -5.63 -4.23
C SER A 5 -38.21 -6.22 -4.08
N GLN A 6 -37.84 -7.28 -4.81
CA GLN A 6 -36.48 -7.86 -4.70
C GLN A 6 -35.50 -7.43 -5.81
N ASP A 7 -36.00 -6.98 -6.97
CA ASP A 7 -35.17 -6.73 -8.16
C ASP A 7 -34.32 -5.45 -8.08
N SER A 8 -34.80 -4.41 -7.38
CA SER A 8 -34.06 -3.15 -7.23
C SER A 8 -32.87 -3.27 -6.27
N SER A 9 -32.99 -4.10 -5.22
CA SER A 9 -31.93 -4.33 -4.25
C SER A 9 -30.76 -5.10 -4.87
N ALA A 10 -31.06 -6.18 -5.61
CA ALA A 10 -30.05 -6.95 -6.32
C ALA A 10 -29.35 -6.11 -7.41
N SER A 11 -30.11 -5.33 -8.19
CA SER A 11 -29.56 -4.41 -9.19
C SER A 11 -28.60 -3.38 -8.58
N ASN A 12 -28.91 -2.85 -7.40
CA ASN A 12 -28.04 -1.92 -6.68
C ASN A 12 -26.73 -2.57 -6.19
N LEU A 13 -26.78 -3.84 -5.76
CA LEU A 13 -25.57 -4.59 -5.37
C LEU A 13 -24.65 -4.86 -6.56
N TRP A 14 -25.21 -5.27 -7.71
CA TRP A 14 -24.43 -5.47 -8.93
C TRP A 14 -23.76 -4.19 -9.40
N LYS A 15 -24.48 -3.06 -9.36
CA LYS A 15 -23.91 -1.75 -9.67
C LYS A 15 -22.75 -1.41 -8.75
N LEU A 16 -22.91 -1.63 -7.45
CA LEU A 16 -21.86 -1.39 -6.45
C LEU A 16 -20.60 -2.23 -6.73
N ILE A 17 -20.77 -3.54 -6.98
CA ILE A 17 -19.65 -4.43 -7.31
C ILE A 17 -18.95 -3.95 -8.58
N ASN A 18 -19.71 -3.64 -9.63
CA ASN A 18 -19.15 -3.18 -10.90
C ASN A 18 -18.37 -1.86 -10.74
N GLU A 19 -18.88 -0.91 -9.96
CA GLU A 19 -18.20 0.35 -9.68
C GLU A 19 -16.86 0.15 -8.96
N GLU A 20 -16.80 -0.73 -7.96
CA GLU A 20 -15.55 -1.03 -7.25
C GLU A 20 -14.59 -1.86 -8.09
N LEU A 21 -15.07 -2.77 -8.95
CA LEU A 21 -14.23 -3.49 -9.92
C LEU A 21 -13.62 -2.52 -10.95
N LEU A 22 -14.39 -1.54 -11.43
CA LEU A 22 -13.87 -0.50 -12.33
C LEU A 22 -12.81 0.36 -11.64
N ARG A 23 -12.99 0.69 -10.35
CA ARG A 23 -11.97 1.37 -9.55
C ARG A 23 -10.69 0.55 -9.43
N LEU A 24 -10.81 -0.75 -9.16
CA LEU A 24 -9.67 -1.66 -9.09
C LEU A 24 -8.85 -1.63 -10.39
N HIS A 25 -9.52 -1.75 -11.54
CA HIS A 25 -8.86 -1.70 -12.85
C HIS A 25 -8.22 -0.34 -13.14
N ARG A 26 -8.84 0.77 -12.72
CA ARG A 26 -8.23 2.11 -12.83
C ARG A 26 -6.98 2.21 -11.99
N GLY A 27 -7.00 1.75 -10.74
CA GLY A 27 -5.82 1.73 -9.86
C GLY A 27 -4.69 0.91 -10.47
N GLN A 28 -4.98 -0.31 -10.95
CA GLN A 28 -4.00 -1.13 -11.66
C GLN A 28 -3.48 -0.45 -12.94
N GLY A 29 -4.36 0.20 -13.69
CA GLY A 29 -3.99 0.95 -14.89
C GLY A 29 -3.04 2.11 -14.61
N MET A 30 -3.23 2.84 -13.51
CA MET A 30 -2.32 3.92 -13.07
C MET A 30 -0.92 3.36 -12.74
N ASP A 31 -0.86 2.27 -11.97
CA ASP A 31 0.39 1.60 -11.59
C ASP A 31 1.20 1.14 -12.82
N LEU A 32 0.53 0.48 -13.77
CA LEU A 32 1.13 0.05 -15.03
C LEU A 32 1.54 1.23 -15.91
N TYR A 33 0.70 2.26 -16.00
CA TYR A 33 0.98 3.46 -16.79
C TYR A 33 2.25 4.16 -16.30
N TRP A 34 2.39 4.37 -14.99
CA TRP A 34 3.59 5.00 -14.43
C TRP A 34 4.84 4.17 -14.71
N ARG A 35 4.78 2.86 -14.45
CA ARG A 35 5.88 1.92 -14.72
C ARG A 35 6.33 1.94 -16.19
N ASP A 36 5.39 1.90 -17.13
CA ASP A 36 5.70 1.75 -18.55
C ASP A 36 6.00 3.09 -19.25
N SER A 37 5.46 4.20 -18.75
CA SER A 37 5.82 5.55 -19.19
C SER A 37 7.05 6.12 -18.47
N LEU A 38 7.53 5.45 -17.43
CA LEU A 38 8.57 5.91 -16.51
C LEU A 38 8.25 7.27 -15.85
N THR A 39 6.96 7.52 -15.61
CA THR A 39 6.48 8.76 -14.98
C THR A 39 6.30 8.51 -13.49
N CYS A 40 7.19 9.07 -12.67
CA CYS A 40 7.09 8.96 -11.21
C CYS A 40 5.88 9.75 -10.69
N PRO A 41 4.92 9.13 -9.97
CA PRO A 41 3.78 9.84 -9.40
C PRO A 41 4.19 10.74 -8.23
N THR A 42 3.28 11.62 -7.82
CA THR A 42 3.29 12.23 -6.48
C THR A 42 2.91 11.21 -5.41
N GLU A 43 3.23 11.50 -4.14
CA GLU A 43 2.78 10.64 -3.05
C GLU A 43 1.25 10.63 -2.96
N GLU A 44 0.60 11.77 -3.18
CA GLU A 44 -0.86 11.89 -3.20
C GLU A 44 -1.47 11.04 -4.30
N GLU A 45 -0.93 11.07 -5.52
CA GLU A 45 -1.38 10.23 -6.62
C GLU A 45 -1.16 8.74 -6.33
N TYR A 46 -0.01 8.37 -5.76
CA TYR A 46 0.25 7.00 -5.32
C TYR A 46 -0.83 6.54 -4.32
N ILE A 47 -1.13 7.34 -3.30
CA ILE A 47 -2.18 7.02 -2.31
C ILE A 47 -3.54 6.85 -3.00
N GLN A 48 -3.90 7.71 -3.94
CA GLN A 48 -5.15 7.57 -4.70
C GLN A 48 -5.19 6.29 -5.55
N MET A 49 -4.06 5.92 -6.18
CA MET A 49 -3.93 4.66 -6.90
C MET A 49 -4.16 3.48 -5.97
N VAL A 50 -3.53 3.46 -4.79
CA VAL A 50 -3.69 2.38 -3.80
C VAL A 50 -5.12 2.29 -3.31
N LYS A 51 -5.77 3.42 -3.02
CA LYS A 51 -7.19 3.46 -2.68
C LYS A 51 -8.01 2.83 -3.81
N ASN A 52 -7.73 3.12 -5.07
CA ASN A 52 -8.44 2.50 -6.20
C ASN A 52 -8.18 0.99 -6.34
N LYS A 53 -6.92 0.55 -6.22
CA LYS A 53 -6.46 -0.83 -6.42
C LYS A 53 -6.77 -1.72 -5.22
N THR A 54 -5.97 -1.64 -4.17
CA THR A 54 -5.99 -2.53 -3.00
C THR A 54 -7.19 -2.24 -2.10
N GLY A 55 -7.62 -0.97 -2.03
CA GLY A 55 -8.88 -0.61 -1.37
C GLY A 55 -10.12 -1.17 -2.06
N GLY A 56 -10.07 -1.47 -3.36
CA GLY A 56 -11.23 -1.92 -4.14
C GLY A 56 -11.83 -3.25 -3.64
N LEU A 57 -11.01 -4.27 -3.42
CA LEU A 57 -11.48 -5.58 -2.94
C LEU A 57 -12.03 -5.51 -1.53
N PHE A 58 -11.33 -4.83 -0.61
CA PHE A 58 -11.82 -4.66 0.75
C PHE A 58 -13.12 -3.84 0.78
N ARG A 59 -13.24 -2.81 -0.06
CA ARG A 59 -14.47 -2.02 -0.18
C ARG A 59 -15.63 -2.85 -0.70
N ILE A 60 -15.43 -3.76 -1.67
CA ILE A 60 -16.48 -4.69 -2.11
C ILE A 60 -16.95 -5.52 -0.92
N ALA A 61 -16.03 -6.18 -0.21
CA ALA A 61 -16.36 -7.05 0.92
C ALA A 61 -17.16 -6.30 2.00
N ILE A 62 -16.65 -5.15 2.46
CA ILE A 62 -17.30 -4.41 3.54
C ILE A 62 -18.63 -3.80 3.11
N LYS A 63 -18.73 -3.29 1.87
CA LYS A 63 -19.99 -2.72 1.36
C LYS A 63 -21.06 -3.78 1.18
N LEU A 64 -20.70 -4.99 0.77
CA LEU A 64 -21.63 -6.12 0.73
C LEU A 64 -22.08 -6.52 2.14
N MET A 65 -21.16 -6.60 3.11
CA MET A 65 -21.50 -6.88 4.51
C MET A 65 -22.43 -5.81 5.11
N MET A 66 -22.16 -4.53 4.83
CA MET A 66 -23.03 -3.43 5.25
C MET A 66 -24.40 -3.54 4.58
N ALA A 67 -24.47 -3.75 3.25
CA ALA A 67 -25.74 -3.84 2.55
C ALA A 67 -26.63 -5.02 2.99
N MET A 68 -26.02 -6.10 3.50
CA MET A 68 -26.71 -7.30 3.98
C MET A 68 -26.89 -7.35 5.51
N SER A 69 -26.41 -6.32 6.22
CA SER A 69 -26.50 -6.29 7.68
C SER A 69 -27.94 -6.04 8.14
N PRO A 70 -28.43 -6.71 9.19
CA PRO A 70 -29.77 -6.49 9.74
C PRO A 70 -29.87 -5.20 10.57
N LEU A 71 -28.76 -4.48 10.79
CA LEU A 71 -28.74 -3.26 11.59
C LEU A 71 -29.47 -2.12 10.87
N GLN A 72 -30.33 -1.40 11.59
CA GLN A 72 -31.04 -0.23 11.05
C GLN A 72 -30.12 0.96 10.75
N GLN A 73 -29.03 1.10 11.50
CA GLN A 73 -28.01 2.13 11.29
C GLN A 73 -26.65 1.46 11.32
N ILE A 74 -25.97 1.51 10.18
CA ILE A 74 -24.66 0.89 9.99
C ILE A 74 -23.64 2.02 9.93
N PRO A 75 -22.63 2.03 10.81
CA PRO A 75 -21.51 2.96 10.68
C PRO A 75 -20.84 2.81 9.32
N ASP A 76 -20.34 3.90 8.75
CA ASP A 76 -19.52 3.81 7.55
C ASP A 76 -18.13 3.25 7.89
N TYR A 77 -17.85 2.05 7.42
CA TYR A 77 -16.57 1.35 7.57
C TYR A 77 -15.60 1.59 6.39
N VAL A 78 -16.02 2.31 5.35
CA VAL A 78 -15.17 2.58 4.17
C VAL A 78 -13.88 3.33 4.54
N PRO A 79 -13.88 4.37 5.40
CA PRO A 79 -12.65 5.07 5.76
C PRO A 79 -11.61 4.16 6.45
N LEU A 80 -12.06 3.28 7.34
CA LEU A 80 -11.21 2.28 8.00
C LEU A 80 -10.59 1.32 6.97
N VAL A 81 -11.40 0.82 6.06
CA VAL A 81 -10.95 -0.11 5.02
C VAL A 81 -9.98 0.53 4.04
N ASP A 82 -10.20 1.80 3.68
CA ASP A 82 -9.25 2.58 2.88
C ASP A 82 -7.90 2.70 3.58
N LEU A 83 -7.89 3.00 4.89
CA LEU A 83 -6.65 3.06 5.69
C LEU A 83 -5.94 1.71 5.72
N ILE A 84 -6.67 0.61 5.94
CA ILE A 84 -6.12 -0.76 5.91
C ILE A 84 -5.46 -1.04 4.55
N GLY A 85 -6.13 -0.72 3.45
CA GLY A 85 -5.60 -0.93 2.10
C GLY A 85 -4.32 -0.15 1.84
N ILE A 86 -4.25 1.10 2.33
CA ILE A 86 -3.05 1.95 2.22
C ILE A 86 -1.89 1.37 3.05
N ILE A 87 -2.14 1.05 4.33
CA ILE A 87 -1.14 0.47 5.23
C ILE A 87 -0.59 -0.83 4.64
N PHE A 88 -1.47 -1.70 4.18
CA PHE A 88 -1.09 -3.01 3.63
C PHE A 88 -0.20 -2.86 2.40
N GLN A 89 -0.53 -1.96 1.47
CA GLN A 89 0.26 -1.76 0.26
C GLN A 89 1.63 -1.12 0.55
N ILE A 90 1.68 -0.06 1.36
CA ILE A 90 2.94 0.61 1.70
C ILE A 90 3.86 -0.35 2.47
N ARG A 91 3.28 -1.20 3.31
CA ARG A 91 4.00 -2.26 4.01
C ARG A 91 4.57 -3.29 3.03
N ASP A 92 3.77 -3.83 2.10
CA ASP A 92 4.25 -4.79 1.10
C ASP A 92 5.39 -4.20 0.26
N ASP A 93 5.24 -2.94 -0.17
CA ASP A 93 6.27 -2.18 -0.90
C ASP A 93 7.57 -2.01 -0.09
N LEU A 94 7.47 -1.71 1.21
CA LEU A 94 8.65 -1.62 2.10
C LEU A 94 9.35 -2.97 2.27
N LEU A 95 8.57 -4.03 2.49
CA LEU A 95 9.09 -5.38 2.70
C LEU A 95 9.71 -5.97 1.43
N ASN A 96 9.16 -5.64 0.25
CA ASN A 96 9.73 -6.03 -1.04
C ASN A 96 11.17 -5.54 -1.20
N LEU A 97 11.47 -4.33 -0.71
CA LEU A 97 12.77 -3.68 -0.82
C LEU A 97 13.69 -3.91 0.39
N SER A 98 13.24 -4.64 1.42
CA SER A 98 14.00 -4.89 2.63
C SER A 98 14.64 -6.28 2.59
N SER A 99 15.97 -6.34 2.63
CA SER A 99 16.76 -7.59 2.67
C SER A 99 16.35 -8.55 3.78
N ASP A 100 15.84 -8.03 4.89
CA ASP A 100 15.57 -8.81 6.11
C ASP A 100 14.29 -9.67 6.01
N TYR A 101 13.49 -9.52 4.95
CA TYR A 101 12.18 -10.18 4.78
C TYR A 101 12.07 -11.09 3.54
N THR A 102 13.15 -11.26 2.77
CA THR A 102 13.13 -11.95 1.46
C THR A 102 13.24 -13.47 1.51
N VAL A 103 12.88 -14.12 2.63
CA VAL A 103 12.99 -15.59 2.76
C VAL A 103 12.07 -16.33 1.76
N ASN A 104 10.99 -15.69 1.27
CA ASN A 104 9.97 -16.32 0.41
C ASN A 104 9.69 -15.59 -0.93
N LYS A 105 10.26 -14.40 -1.19
CA LYS A 105 10.09 -13.60 -2.41
C LYS A 105 11.48 -13.24 -2.95
N GLY A 106 11.65 -13.10 -4.26
CA GLY A 106 12.93 -12.69 -4.86
C GLY A 106 13.40 -11.34 -4.30
N PHE A 107 14.72 -11.13 -4.27
CA PHE A 107 15.31 -9.90 -3.75
C PHE A 107 14.89 -8.68 -4.58
N CYS A 108 14.20 -7.72 -3.97
CA CYS A 108 13.77 -6.44 -4.57
C CYS A 108 13.07 -6.58 -5.94
N GLU A 109 12.04 -7.42 -6.02
CA GLU A 109 11.26 -7.65 -7.24
C GLU A 109 10.66 -6.35 -7.82
N ASP A 110 10.26 -5.39 -6.99
CA ASP A 110 9.74 -4.09 -7.45
C ASP A 110 10.73 -3.37 -8.37
N LEU A 111 12.05 -3.51 -8.11
CA LEU A 111 13.10 -2.96 -8.98
C LEU A 111 13.20 -3.71 -10.31
N THR A 112 13.05 -5.04 -10.30
CA THR A 112 13.02 -5.86 -11.52
C THR A 112 11.78 -5.56 -12.35
N GLU A 113 10.65 -5.28 -11.73
CA GLU A 113 9.44 -4.85 -12.44
C GLU A 113 9.54 -3.40 -12.97
N GLY A 114 10.43 -2.59 -12.39
CA GLY A 114 10.51 -1.15 -12.65
C GLY A 114 9.36 -0.36 -12.01
N LYS A 115 8.76 -0.92 -10.96
CA LYS A 115 7.58 -0.39 -10.28
C LYS A 115 7.93 0.82 -9.42
N PHE A 116 7.03 1.81 -9.40
CA PHE A 116 7.11 2.97 -8.52
C PHE A 116 6.45 2.66 -7.17
N SER A 117 7.11 1.83 -6.35
CA SER A 117 6.67 1.53 -4.99
C SER A 117 6.89 2.71 -4.03
N PHE A 118 6.20 2.75 -2.90
CA PHE A 118 6.19 3.93 -2.02
C PHE A 118 7.60 4.45 -1.64
N PRO A 119 8.56 3.60 -1.21
CA PRO A 119 9.91 4.06 -0.89
C PRO A 119 10.65 4.63 -2.12
N ILE A 120 10.39 4.09 -3.31
CA ILE A 120 11.00 4.52 -4.57
C ILE A 120 10.42 5.88 -5.00
N VAL A 121 9.10 6.06 -4.88
CA VAL A 121 8.43 7.34 -5.14
C VAL A 121 9.01 8.44 -4.27
N HIS A 122 9.09 8.22 -2.95
CA HIS A 122 9.69 9.18 -2.04
C HIS A 122 11.16 9.45 -2.41
N ALA A 123 11.96 8.42 -2.67
CA ALA A 123 13.37 8.58 -2.98
C ALA A 123 13.63 9.46 -4.22
N ILE A 124 12.87 9.24 -5.30
CA ILE A 124 12.99 10.02 -6.54
C ILE A 124 12.58 11.48 -6.31
N ARG A 125 11.56 11.71 -5.48
CA ARG A 125 11.04 13.06 -5.21
C ARG A 125 11.88 13.83 -4.18
N ALA A 126 12.55 13.13 -3.26
CA ALA A 126 13.43 13.71 -2.26
C ALA A 126 14.75 14.23 -2.87
N ASP A 127 15.18 13.66 -4.00
CA ASP A 127 16.34 14.14 -4.77
C ASP A 127 16.03 14.19 -6.28
N PRO A 128 15.24 15.20 -6.75
CA PRO A 128 14.82 15.29 -8.15
C PRO A 128 15.97 15.49 -9.14
N SER A 129 17.14 15.91 -8.65
CA SER A 129 18.34 16.12 -9.46
C SER A 129 19.04 14.80 -9.81
N ASN A 130 18.74 13.73 -9.07
CA ASN A 130 19.40 12.44 -9.22
C ASN A 130 18.52 11.45 -9.99
N HIS A 131 18.93 11.15 -11.22
CA HIS A 131 18.24 10.21 -12.10
C HIS A 131 18.66 8.75 -11.93
N GLN A 132 19.51 8.41 -10.96
CA GLN A 132 20.04 7.05 -10.78
C GLN A 132 18.91 6.04 -10.55
N LEU A 133 17.96 6.33 -9.64
CA LEU A 133 16.83 5.43 -9.40
C LEU A 133 15.93 5.27 -10.63
N LEU A 134 15.63 6.35 -11.34
CA LEU A 134 14.86 6.26 -12.60
C LEU A 134 15.57 5.40 -13.65
N ASN A 135 16.90 5.50 -13.74
CA ASN A 135 17.69 4.66 -14.64
C ASN A 135 17.67 3.19 -14.21
N VAL A 136 17.74 2.90 -12.90
CA VAL A 136 17.57 1.55 -12.36
C VAL A 136 16.20 0.98 -12.74
N LEU A 137 15.11 1.73 -12.52
CA LEU A 137 13.75 1.27 -12.89
C LEU A 137 13.61 1.02 -14.39
N ARG A 138 14.22 1.86 -15.22
CA ARG A 138 14.23 1.67 -16.68
C ARG A 138 14.97 0.39 -17.08
N GLN A 139 16.07 0.08 -16.41
CA GLN A 139 16.88 -1.11 -16.70
C GLN A 139 16.22 -2.42 -16.27
N ARG A 140 15.28 -2.39 -15.31
CA ARG A 140 14.58 -3.57 -14.79
C ARG A 140 15.57 -4.68 -14.40
N PRO A 141 16.54 -4.38 -13.52
CA PRO A 141 17.68 -5.28 -13.29
C PRO A 141 17.23 -6.59 -12.65
N THR A 142 17.87 -7.68 -13.07
CA THR A 142 17.87 -8.96 -12.35
C THR A 142 19.11 -9.13 -11.47
N ASP A 143 20.14 -8.29 -11.67
CA ASP A 143 21.39 -8.31 -10.91
C ASP A 143 21.24 -7.73 -9.49
N ASP A 144 21.71 -8.49 -8.49
CA ASP A 144 21.61 -8.13 -7.08
C ASP A 144 22.53 -6.97 -6.69
N GLY A 145 23.62 -6.74 -7.43
CA GLY A 145 24.52 -5.60 -7.21
C GLY A 145 23.82 -4.27 -7.50
N ILE A 146 23.14 -4.17 -8.65
CA ILE A 146 22.36 -2.97 -9.02
C ILE A 146 21.20 -2.76 -8.02
N LYS A 147 20.51 -3.82 -7.63
CA LYS A 147 19.43 -3.75 -6.63
C LYS A 147 19.94 -3.26 -5.28
N SER A 148 21.06 -3.82 -4.80
CA SER A 148 21.69 -3.44 -3.54
C SER A 148 22.13 -1.97 -3.55
N TYR A 149 22.64 -1.50 -4.68
CA TYR A 149 22.99 -0.08 -4.85
C TYR A 149 21.77 0.83 -4.71
N ALA A 150 20.66 0.51 -5.39
CA ALA A 150 19.42 1.28 -5.30
C ALA A 150 18.85 1.29 -3.87
N VAL A 151 18.84 0.13 -3.19
CA VAL A 151 18.43 0.00 -1.78
C VAL A 151 19.31 0.84 -0.87
N SER A 152 20.64 0.78 -1.04
CA SER A 152 21.59 1.57 -0.25
C SER A 152 21.37 3.07 -0.45
N TYR A 153 21.16 3.53 -1.68
CA TYR A 153 20.84 4.93 -1.95
C TYR A 153 19.53 5.36 -1.27
N MET A 154 18.47 4.56 -1.38
CA MET A 154 17.18 4.81 -0.73
C MET A 154 17.29 4.84 0.80
N LYS A 155 18.12 3.96 1.39
CA LYS A 155 18.31 3.86 2.83
C LYS A 155 19.18 4.98 3.38
N GLU A 156 20.31 5.24 2.73
CA GLU A 156 21.36 6.09 3.28
C GLU A 156 21.32 7.54 2.82
N LYS A 157 20.92 7.80 1.57
CA LYS A 157 20.92 9.16 1.00
C LYS A 157 19.58 9.85 1.14
N THR A 158 18.50 9.23 0.66
CA THR A 158 17.16 9.85 0.69
C THR A 158 16.36 9.51 1.94
N LYS A 159 16.87 8.59 2.79
CA LYS A 159 16.22 8.14 4.03
C LYS A 159 14.79 7.61 3.83
N SER A 160 14.50 7.09 2.64
CA SER A 160 13.16 6.69 2.19
C SER A 160 12.58 5.52 2.98
N PHE A 161 13.43 4.59 3.43
CA PHE A 161 13.02 3.51 4.32
C PHE A 161 12.59 4.01 5.71
N ALA A 162 13.27 5.03 6.24
CA ALA A 162 12.91 5.63 7.52
C ALA A 162 11.62 6.45 7.39
N TYR A 163 11.51 7.24 6.32
CA TYR A 163 10.29 7.97 5.97
C TYR A 163 9.08 7.04 5.81
N THR A 164 9.24 5.93 5.08
CA THR A 164 8.15 4.96 4.88
C THR A 164 7.64 4.38 6.20
N ARG A 165 8.54 4.05 7.14
CA ARG A 165 8.14 3.59 8.49
C ARG A 165 7.42 4.68 9.29
N LEU A 166 7.87 5.93 9.19
CA LEU A 166 7.18 7.06 9.82
C LEU A 166 5.75 7.21 9.29
N VAL A 167 5.57 7.16 7.97
CA VAL A 167 4.26 7.23 7.32
C VAL A 167 3.37 6.06 7.75
N LEU A 168 3.90 4.84 7.81
CA LEU A 168 3.17 3.67 8.33
C LEU A 168 2.68 3.91 9.77
N GLY A 169 3.55 4.41 10.66
CA GLY A 169 3.15 4.71 12.04
C GLY A 169 2.06 5.79 12.14
N ILE A 170 2.09 6.81 11.27
CA ILE A 170 1.03 7.82 11.20
C ILE A 170 -0.29 7.20 10.74
N LEU A 171 -0.26 6.35 9.71
CA LEU A 171 -1.44 5.68 9.18
C LEU A 171 -2.03 4.67 10.17
N GLU A 172 -1.19 3.92 10.88
CA GLU A 172 -1.60 3.01 11.96
C GLU A 172 -2.31 3.78 13.07
N ALA A 173 -1.76 4.92 13.51
CA ALA A 173 -2.41 5.76 14.51
C ALA A 173 -3.74 6.35 14.01
N GLN A 174 -3.88 6.64 12.71
CA GLN A 174 -5.16 7.03 12.11
C GLN A 174 -6.16 5.87 12.11
N ALA A 175 -5.71 4.66 11.77
CA ALA A 175 -6.53 3.46 11.79
C ALA A 175 -7.03 3.15 13.21
N ASP A 176 -6.17 3.27 14.23
CA ASP A 176 -6.55 3.07 15.64
C ASP A 176 -7.63 4.03 16.11
N LYS A 177 -7.54 5.31 15.70
CA LYS A 177 -8.59 6.31 15.98
C LYS A 177 -9.90 5.96 15.29
N GLU A 178 -9.82 5.46 14.06
CA GLU A 178 -10.99 5.05 13.30
C GLU A 178 -11.67 3.81 13.88
N VAL A 179 -10.88 2.83 14.36
CA VAL A 179 -11.40 1.68 15.11
C VAL A 179 -12.11 2.12 16.38
N ALA A 180 -11.53 3.06 17.14
CA ALA A 180 -12.17 3.62 18.33
C ALA A 180 -13.48 4.35 18.00
N ARG A 181 -13.51 5.14 16.91
CA ARG A 181 -14.72 5.82 16.41
C ARG A 181 -15.85 4.84 16.10
N LEU A 182 -15.51 3.64 15.60
CA LEU A 182 -16.45 2.61 15.19
C LEU A 182 -16.93 1.69 16.33
N GLY A 183 -16.62 2.01 17.59
CA GLY A 183 -17.06 1.27 18.77
C GLY A 183 -16.03 0.29 19.34
N ASP A 184 -14.79 0.36 18.86
CA ASP A 184 -13.67 -0.50 19.22
C ASP A 184 -13.83 -1.98 18.81
N ASN A 185 -12.72 -2.66 18.52
CA ASN A 185 -12.73 -4.06 18.10
C ASN A 185 -11.38 -4.75 18.42
N PRO A 186 -11.30 -5.55 19.51
CA PRO A 186 -10.06 -6.21 19.91
C PRO A 186 -9.46 -7.15 18.86
N ALA A 187 -10.30 -7.85 18.09
CA ALA A 187 -9.82 -8.73 17.03
C ALA A 187 -9.16 -7.93 15.91
N LEU A 188 -9.77 -6.81 15.50
CA LEU A 188 -9.20 -5.92 14.50
C LEU A 188 -7.90 -5.25 14.99
N ARG A 189 -7.83 -4.85 16.26
CA ARG A 189 -6.58 -4.36 16.86
C ARG A 189 -5.47 -5.40 16.84
N SER A 190 -5.80 -6.67 17.11
CA SER A 190 -4.84 -7.77 17.00
C SER A 190 -4.31 -7.92 15.58
N ILE A 191 -5.16 -7.75 14.55
CA ILE A 191 -4.73 -7.78 13.15
C ILE A 191 -3.79 -6.62 12.85
N PHE A 192 -4.10 -5.40 13.28
CA PHE A 192 -3.20 -4.25 13.12
C PHE A 192 -1.85 -4.47 13.81
N SER A 193 -1.84 -5.02 15.03
CA SER A 193 -0.61 -5.36 15.74
C SER A 193 0.25 -6.38 14.99
N MET A 194 -0.34 -7.32 14.25
CA MET A 194 0.39 -8.26 13.40
C MET A 194 0.95 -7.61 12.13
N MET A 195 0.33 -6.54 11.65
CA MET A 195 0.80 -5.78 10.48
C MET A 195 1.90 -4.79 10.83
N HIS A 196 2.07 -4.41 12.10
CA HIS A 196 3.09 -3.45 12.51
C HIS A 196 4.50 -3.89 12.08
N VAL A 197 5.22 -3.01 11.37
CA VAL A 197 6.61 -3.22 11.02
C VAL A 197 7.48 -2.45 11.99
N ALA A 198 8.10 -3.18 12.92
CA ALA A 198 9.00 -2.59 13.89
C ALA A 198 10.15 -1.83 13.20
N PRO A 199 10.70 -0.78 13.84
CA PRO A 199 11.95 -0.17 13.39
C PRO A 199 13.04 -1.25 13.28
N SER A 200 13.85 -1.19 12.22
CA SER A 200 15.05 -2.05 12.15
C SER A 200 15.88 -1.83 13.42
N PRO A 201 16.38 -2.90 14.07
CA PRO A 201 17.27 -2.72 15.21
C PRO A 201 18.46 -1.83 14.81
N PRO A 202 18.97 -0.99 15.72
CA PRO A 202 20.16 -0.19 15.43
C PRO A 202 21.27 -1.15 14.98
N GLN A 203 21.87 -0.88 13.81
CA GLN A 203 23.00 -1.66 13.33
C GLN A 203 24.08 -1.62 14.42
N SER A 204 24.50 -2.78 14.92
CA SER A 204 25.63 -2.84 15.84
C SER A 204 26.82 -2.22 15.12
N THR A 205 27.30 -1.08 15.63
CA THR A 205 28.58 -0.53 15.19
C THR A 205 29.63 -1.59 15.46
N ALA A 206 30.13 -2.24 14.41
CA ALA A 206 31.29 -3.11 14.53
C ALA A 206 32.41 -2.28 15.17
N PRO A 207 33.12 -2.79 16.19
CA PRO A 207 34.23 -2.06 16.76
C PRO A 207 35.27 -1.84 15.66
N SER A 208 35.60 -0.57 15.44
CA SER A 208 36.75 -0.14 14.66
C SER A 208 37.99 -0.88 15.17
N SER A 209 38.45 -1.89 14.44
CA SER A 209 39.76 -2.50 14.67
C SER A 209 40.82 -1.47 14.29
N ALA A 210 41.39 -0.84 15.31
CA ALA A 210 42.67 -0.13 15.24
C ALA A 210 43.83 -1.13 15.19
#